data_AF-A0A1A8UFN6-F1
#
_entry.id   AF-A0A1A8UFN6-F1
#
_cell.length_a   1.000
_cell.length_b   1.000
_cell.length_c   1.000
_cell.angle_alpha   90.00
_cell.angle_beta   90.00
_cell.angle_gamma   90.00
#
_symmetry.space_group_name_H-M   'P 1'
#
loop_
_entity.id
_entity.type
_entity.pdbx_description
1 polymer ?
#
loop_
_entity_poly.entity_id
_entity_poly.type
_entity_poly.pdbx_seq_one_letter_code
_entity_poly.pdbx_strand_id
1 'polypeptide(L)'
;KSGSIITWSSFCLSNCLSSASIPILNPKAKTPDPLDLSRVPTEYHDLQQVFSKDNASTLPPHRPFDMCIDLLPNARLPTSRLYNLSRPEHESMKQYISESLAAGIIRPSTSPLGAG
;
A
#
# COMPACT_ATOMS: atom_id res chain seq x y z
N LYS A 1 -14.19 -5.40 25.92
CA LYS A 1 -13.14 -6.39 25.60
C LYS A 1 -12.07 -5.67 24.77
N SER A 2 -10.98 -5.20 25.39
CA SER A 2 -9.88 -4.52 24.69
C SER A 2 -8.98 -5.58 24.05
N GLY A 3 -9.06 -5.71 22.73
CA GLY A 3 -8.17 -6.59 21.97
C GLY A 3 -6.84 -5.91 21.74
N SER A 4 -6.02 -5.76 22.78
CA SER A 4 -4.64 -5.28 22.64
C SER A 4 -3.71 -6.46 22.43
N ILE A 5 -2.99 -6.47 21.30
CA ILE A 5 -1.95 -7.46 21.02
C ILE A 5 -0.77 -7.12 21.93
N ILE A 6 -0.57 -7.93 22.97
CA ILE A 6 0.48 -7.72 23.97
C ILE A 6 1.84 -8.27 23.52
N THR A 7 1.87 -9.38 22.79
CA THR A 7 3.11 -9.96 22.23
C THR A 7 2.81 -10.83 21.01
N TRP A 8 3.81 -11.01 20.15
CA TRP A 8 3.78 -12.02 19.09
C TRP A 8 4.01 -13.41 19.70
N SER A 9 3.49 -14.46 19.05
CA SER A 9 3.85 -15.84 19.43
C SER A 9 5.36 -16.03 19.28
N SER A 10 5.96 -16.91 20.10
CA SER A 10 7.39 -17.24 20.03
C SER A 10 7.81 -17.67 18.61
N PHE A 11 6.96 -18.43 17.93
CA PHE A 11 7.18 -18.85 16.54
C PHE A 11 7.25 -17.65 15.59
N CYS A 12 6.25 -16.75 15.60
CA CYS A 12 6.25 -15.61 14.69
C CYS A 12 7.33 -14.58 15.06
N LEU A 13 7.65 -14.43 16.34
CA LEU A 13 8.74 -13.58 16.80
C LEU A 13 10.09 -14.05 16.23
N SER A 14 10.39 -15.35 16.27
CA SER A 14 11.67 -15.88 15.79
C SER A 14 11.75 -16.00 14.26
N ASN A 15 10.63 -16.24 13.57
CA ASN A 15 10.65 -16.54 12.13
C ASN A 15 10.20 -15.35 11.26
N CYS A 16 9.29 -14.51 11.77
CA CYS A 16 8.73 -13.39 11.02
C CYS A 16 9.42 -12.06 11.36
N LEU A 17 9.83 -11.82 12.61
CA LEU A 17 10.42 -10.52 13.00
C LEU A 17 11.76 -10.26 12.31
N SER A 18 12.67 -11.25 12.30
CA SER A 18 13.97 -11.14 11.61
C SER A 18 13.84 -11.04 10.09
N SER A 19 12.74 -11.57 9.55
CA SER A 19 12.39 -11.48 8.12
C SER A 19 11.71 -10.15 7.75
N ALA A 20 11.03 -9.55 8.72
CA ALA A 20 10.35 -8.26 8.61
C ALA A 20 11.25 -7.08 9.01
N SER A 21 12.45 -7.33 9.55
CA SER A 21 13.44 -6.27 9.76
C SER A 21 13.87 -5.75 8.40
N ILE A 22 13.21 -4.68 7.97
CA ILE A 22 13.63 -3.90 6.82
C ILE A 22 15.00 -3.32 7.22
N PRO A 23 16.12 -3.68 6.58
CA PRO A 23 17.32 -2.89 6.74
C PRO A 23 16.91 -1.47 6.38
N ILE A 24 17.18 -0.49 7.24
CA ILE A 24 16.97 0.92 6.93
C ILE A 24 17.89 1.22 5.73
N LEU A 25 17.41 0.91 4.53
CA LEU A 25 17.92 1.43 3.29
C LEU A 25 17.52 2.87 3.39
N ASN A 26 18.43 3.69 3.88
CA ASN A 26 18.31 5.13 3.91
C ASN A 26 18.04 5.54 2.46
N PRO A 27 16.76 5.73 2.03
CA PRO A 27 16.52 6.21 0.69
C PRO A 27 17.08 7.62 0.75
N LYS A 28 17.98 7.96 -0.17
CA LYS A 28 18.55 9.31 -0.24
C LYS A 28 17.38 10.30 -0.18
N ALA A 29 17.14 10.85 1.02
CA ALA A 29 15.92 11.59 1.29
C ALA A 29 16.01 12.82 0.41
N LYS A 30 15.13 12.90 -0.59
CA LYS A 30 14.73 14.22 -1.08
C LYS A 30 14.20 14.93 0.15
N THR A 31 14.77 16.09 0.47
CA THR A 31 14.35 16.90 1.62
C THR A 31 12.83 16.97 1.61
N PRO A 32 12.13 16.42 2.61
CA PRO A 32 10.68 16.43 2.62
C PRO A 32 10.22 17.89 2.71
N ASP A 33 9.15 18.22 2.00
CA ASP A 33 8.37 19.39 2.38
C ASP A 33 7.97 19.25 3.87
N PRO A 34 7.88 20.37 4.62
CA PRO A 34 7.51 20.31 6.03
C PRO A 34 6.20 19.54 6.22
N LEU A 35 6.22 18.48 7.04
CA LEU A 35 5.03 17.69 7.32
C LEU A 35 4.03 18.55 8.12
N ASP A 36 2.84 18.73 7.57
CA ASP A 36 1.75 19.40 8.28
C ASP A 36 1.14 18.47 9.32
N LEU A 37 1.51 18.68 10.59
CA LEU A 37 0.99 17.94 11.74
C LEU A 37 -0.18 18.66 12.44
N SER A 38 -0.71 19.75 11.88
CA SER A 38 -1.79 20.54 12.52
C SER A 38 -3.05 19.73 12.81
N ARG A 39 -3.28 18.66 12.03
CA ARG A 39 -4.42 17.74 12.17
C ARG A 39 -4.08 16.44 12.90
N VAL A 40 -2.83 16.28 13.35
CA VAL A 40 -2.34 15.07 14.01
C VAL A 40 -2.23 15.33 15.51
N PRO A 41 -2.89 14.54 16.38
CA PRO A 41 -2.74 14.63 17.83
C PRO A 41 -1.27 14.53 18.26
N THR A 42 -0.89 15.28 19.30
CA THR A 42 0.51 15.40 19.74
C THR A 42 1.14 14.08 20.18
N GLU A 43 0.31 13.14 20.63
CA GLU A 43 0.72 11.80 21.05
C GLU A 43 1.27 10.95 19.89
N TYR A 44 1.04 11.35 18.63
CA TYR A 44 1.51 10.63 17.44
C TYR A 44 2.61 11.39 16.67
N HIS A 45 3.12 12.50 17.22
CA HIS A 45 4.15 13.30 16.54
C HIS A 45 5.49 12.56 16.43
N ASP A 46 5.75 11.58 17.30
CA ASP A 46 6.87 10.64 17.17
C ASP A 46 6.75 9.77 15.90
N LEU A 47 5.53 9.49 15.46
CA LEU A 47 5.20 8.77 14.23
C LEU A 47 4.98 9.69 13.02
N GLN A 48 5.35 10.97 13.07
CA GLN A 48 5.09 11.96 12.00
C GLN A 48 5.34 11.45 10.57
N GLN A 49 6.36 10.60 10.35
CA GLN A 49 6.69 10.05 9.04
C GLN A 49 5.57 9.18 8.42
N VAL A 50 4.69 8.57 9.22
CA VAL A 50 3.55 7.78 8.72
C VAL A 50 2.47 8.64 8.09
N PHE A 51 2.46 9.95 8.40
CA PHE A 51 1.55 10.94 7.82
C PHE A 51 2.15 11.65 6.60
N SER A 52 3.34 11.26 6.15
CA SER A 52 3.95 11.79 4.93
C SER A 52 3.19 11.29 3.69
N LYS A 53 2.65 12.24 2.92
CA LYS A 53 2.01 11.94 1.64
C LYS A 53 2.98 11.28 0.66
N ASP A 54 4.22 11.78 0.60
CA ASP A 54 5.25 11.24 -0.29
C ASP A 54 5.56 9.78 0.04
N ASN A 55 5.77 9.47 1.33
CA ASN A 55 6.00 8.09 1.76
C ASN A 55 4.80 7.19 1.43
N ALA A 56 3.57 7.69 1.66
CA ALA A 56 2.35 6.95 1.36
C ALA A 56 2.15 6.70 -0.15
N SER A 57 2.66 7.59 -1.00
CA SER A 57 2.62 7.45 -2.46
C SER A 57 3.75 6.60 -3.04
N THR A 58 4.71 6.13 -2.22
CA THR A 58 5.81 5.28 -2.68
C THR A 58 5.59 3.82 -2.33
N LEU A 59 5.92 2.92 -3.26
CA LEU A 59 5.93 1.49 -2.98
C LEU A 59 7.09 1.16 -2.02
N PRO A 60 6.84 0.33 -0.98
CA PRO A 60 7.94 -0.20 -0.18
C PRO A 60 8.87 -1.07 -1.07
N PRO A 61 10.14 -1.23 -0.68
CA PRO A 61 11.05 -2.12 -1.40
C PRO A 61 10.49 -3.55 -1.44
N HIS A 62 10.74 -4.25 -2.55
CA HIS A 62 10.41 -5.68 -2.66
C HIS A 62 11.06 -6.46 -1.53
N ARG A 63 10.33 -7.44 -0.99
CA ARG A 63 10.78 -8.32 0.10
C ARG A 63 10.76 -9.77 -0.38
N PRO A 64 11.43 -10.70 0.33
CA PRO A 64 11.34 -12.13 0.02
C PRO A 64 9.91 -12.70 0.15
N PHE A 65 9.01 -11.95 0.79
CA PHE A 65 7.62 -12.30 1.02
C PHE A 65 6.73 -11.23 0.36
N ASP A 66 6.45 -11.42 -0.92
CA ASP A 66 5.37 -10.68 -1.59
C ASP A 66 4.05 -11.41 -1.36
N MET A 67 2.95 -10.66 -1.25
CA MET A 67 1.62 -11.23 -1.03
C MET A 67 1.17 -11.95 -2.31
N CYS A 68 1.06 -13.28 -2.26
CA CYS A 68 0.42 -14.06 -3.31
C CYS A 68 -1.09 -14.14 -3.11
N ILE A 69 -1.83 -14.30 -4.22
CA ILE A 69 -3.26 -14.62 -4.21
C ILE A 69 -3.38 -16.04 -4.75
N ASP A 70 -3.55 -17.00 -3.86
CA ASP A 70 -3.70 -18.41 -4.24
C ASP A 70 -5.12 -18.68 -4.72
N LEU A 71 -5.25 -19.16 -5.95
CA LEU A 71 -6.54 -19.50 -6.53
C LEU A 71 -6.95 -20.92 -6.12
N LEU A 72 -8.23 -21.09 -5.78
CA LEU A 72 -8.78 -22.42 -5.59
C LEU A 72 -8.72 -23.21 -6.91
N PRO A 73 -8.44 -24.52 -6.87
CA PRO A 73 -8.44 -25.36 -8.06
C PRO A 73 -9.77 -25.25 -8.83
N ASN A 74 -9.68 -25.03 -10.14
CA ASN A 74 -10.83 -24.86 -11.05
C ASN A 74 -11.78 -23.70 -10.71
N ALA A 75 -11.31 -22.70 -9.96
CA ALA A 75 -12.10 -21.51 -9.68
C ALA A 75 -12.52 -20.80 -10.98
N ARG A 76 -13.81 -20.46 -11.08
CA ARG A 76 -14.31 -19.60 -12.16
C ARG A 76 -14.00 -18.16 -11.80
N LEU A 77 -13.12 -17.54 -12.57
CA LEU A 77 -12.72 -16.15 -12.35
C LEU A 77 -13.68 -15.24 -13.10
N PRO A 78 -14.18 -14.16 -12.46
CA PRO A 78 -15.10 -13.26 -13.11
C PRO A 78 -14.38 -12.46 -14.19
N THR A 79 -15.09 -12.23 -15.30
CA THR A 79 -14.75 -11.22 -16.30
C THR A 79 -15.90 -10.24 -16.31
N SER A 80 -15.74 -9.07 -15.69
CA SER A 80 -16.79 -8.04 -15.69
C SER A 80 -16.57 -7.00 -16.78
N ARG A 81 -17.65 -6.32 -17.16
CA ARG A 81 -17.61 -5.13 -18.01
C ARG A 81 -17.44 -3.92 -17.11
N LEU A 82 -16.76 -2.90 -17.59
CA LEU A 82 -16.62 -1.63 -16.88
C LEU A 82 -17.99 -0.96 -16.69
N TYR A 83 -18.26 -0.49 -15.47
CA TYR A 83 -19.40 0.38 -15.20
C TYR A 83 -19.29 1.71 -15.97
N ASN A 84 -20.45 2.26 -16.34
CA ASN A 84 -20.52 3.62 -16.89
C ASN A 84 -20.32 4.63 -15.76
N LEU A 85 -19.31 5.49 -15.92
CA LEU A 85 -19.04 6.58 -15.00
C LEU A 85 -19.67 7.89 -15.51
N SER A 86 -20.16 8.71 -14.59
CA SER A 86 -20.49 10.10 -14.88
C SER A 86 -19.22 10.90 -15.21
N ARG A 87 -19.39 12.11 -15.74
CA ARG A 87 -18.26 13.00 -16.08
C ARG A 87 -17.31 13.26 -14.89
N PRO A 88 -17.77 13.71 -13.71
CA PRO A 88 -16.86 13.98 -12.59
C PRO A 88 -16.18 12.71 -12.06
N GLU A 89 -16.86 11.57 -12.07
CA GLU A 89 -16.27 10.28 -11.66
C GLU A 89 -15.17 9.85 -12.64
N HIS A 90 -15.40 10.04 -13.94
CA HIS A 90 -14.43 9.70 -14.97
C HIS A 90 -13.18 10.61 -14.93
N GLU A 91 -13.35 11.90 -14.63
CA GLU A 91 -12.24 12.83 -14.41
C GLU A 91 -11.41 12.41 -13.19
N SER A 92 -12.07 12.09 -12.08
CA SER A 92 -11.42 11.62 -10.85
C SER A 92 -10.66 10.30 -11.07
N MET A 93 -11.27 9.35 -11.80
CA MET A 93 -10.65 8.09 -12.18
C MET A 93 -9.39 8.32 -13.02
N LYS A 94 -9.46 9.19 -14.03
CA LYS A 94 -8.29 9.52 -14.88
C LYS A 94 -7.16 10.13 -14.08
N GLN A 95 -7.48 11.07 -13.18
CA GLN A 95 -6.49 11.68 -12.31
C GLN A 95 -5.80 10.61 -11.44
N TYR A 96 -6.58 9.78 -10.74
CA TYR A 96 -6.05 8.71 -9.91
C TYR A 96 -5.15 7.73 -10.68
N ILE A 97 -5.59 7.30 -11.87
CA ILE A 97 -4.79 6.40 -12.73
C ILE A 97 -3.47 7.06 -13.11
N SER A 98 -3.50 8.34 -13.51
CA SER A 98 -2.29 9.05 -13.93
C SER A 98 -1.28 9.21 -12.78
N GLU A 99 -1.75 9.59 -11.59
CA GLU A 99 -0.92 9.74 -10.39
C GLU A 99 -0.35 8.38 -9.94
N SER A 100 -1.18 7.33 -9.94
CA SER A 100 -0.76 5.98 -9.52
C SER A 100 0.25 5.35 -10.49
N LEU A 101 0.11 5.61 -11.79
CA LEU A 101 1.10 5.20 -12.80
C LEU A 101 2.41 5.96 -12.62
N ALA A 102 2.37 7.27 -12.40
CA ALA A 102 3.56 8.08 -12.14
C ALA A 102 4.29 7.66 -10.86
N ALA A 103 3.53 7.27 -9.83
CA ALA A 103 4.05 6.73 -8.58
C ALA A 103 4.55 5.27 -8.70
N GLY A 104 4.24 4.57 -9.79
CA GLY A 104 4.61 3.17 -10.00
C GLY A 104 3.80 2.17 -9.17
N ILE A 105 2.70 2.59 -8.53
CA ILE A 105 1.82 1.75 -7.71
C ILE A 105 1.06 0.74 -8.59
N ILE A 106 0.70 1.16 -9.81
CA ILE A 106 0.05 0.31 -10.81
C ILE A 106 0.85 0.31 -12.11
N ARG A 107 0.60 -0.67 -12.96
CA ARG A 107 1.18 -0.78 -14.30
C ARG A 107 0.18 -1.38 -15.29
N PRO A 108 0.32 -1.12 -16.60
CA PRO A 108 -0.45 -1.83 -17.62
C PRO A 108 -0.29 -3.36 -17.50
N SER A 109 -1.37 -4.09 -17.77
CA SER A 109 -1.42 -5.54 -17.70
C SER A 109 -2.17 -6.08 -18.91
N THR A 110 -1.76 -7.27 -19.38
CA THR A 110 -2.42 -8.03 -20.45
C THR A 110 -3.15 -9.26 -19.89
N SER A 111 -3.59 -9.20 -18.63
CA SER A 111 -4.36 -10.27 -17.99
C SER A 111 -5.63 -10.59 -18.78
N PRO A 112 -6.04 -11.87 -18.90
CA PRO A 112 -7.34 -12.24 -19.46
C PRO A 112 -8.52 -11.89 -18.53
N LEU A 113 -8.22 -11.42 -17.31
CA LEU A 113 -9.20 -11.09 -16.28
C LEU A 113 -9.28 -9.58 -16.07
N GLY A 114 -10.50 -9.10 -15.84
CA GLY A 114 -10.80 -7.72 -15.51
C GLY A 114 -11.92 -7.64 -14.49
N ALA A 115 -11.78 -6.69 -13.56
CA ALA A 115 -12.82 -6.28 -12.63
C ALA A 115 -13.19 -4.84 -12.96
N GLY A 116 -14.45 -4.50 -12.77
CA GLY A 116 -15.06 -3.33 -13.37
C GLY A 116 -16.54 -3.29 -13.15
#